data_AF-A0A366LL40-F1
#
_entry.id   AF-A0A366LL40-F1
#
_cell.length_a   1.000
_cell.length_b   1.000
_cell.length_c   1.000
_cell.angle_alpha   90.00
_cell.angle_beta   90.00
_cell.angle_gamma   90.00
#
_symmetry.space_group_name_H-M   'P 1'
#
loop_
_entity.id
_entity.type
_entity.pdbx_description
1 polymer ?
#
loop_
_entity_poly.entity_id
_entity_poly.type
_entity_poly.pdbx_seq_one_letter_code
_entity_poly.pdbx_strand_id
1 'polypeptide(L)'
;MLVNLLSTCRLEVRVNDRLSAEEALREIDQIGGSVRRSGRWASRWMLVLGIGAVVYWLAMLLGGETLRDIAGWGWLVFVACSVIYVFRQRVFSRAVWRLQWPVAAGFVLTSAAATLFAAFLMPDEPGPLRIPLAVLIAVVAGAPPIWGGWLLRHREVAG
;
A
#
# COMPACT_ATOMS: atom_id res chain seq x y z
N MET A 1 53.81 -23.75 25.47
CA MET A 1 53.57 -22.46 24.79
C MET A 1 52.26 -22.41 23.97
N LEU A 2 51.56 -23.54 23.75
CA LEU A 2 50.28 -23.59 22.99
C LEU A 2 49.00 -23.40 23.83
N VAL A 3 49.09 -23.49 25.16
CA VAL A 3 47.92 -23.37 26.05
C VAL A 3 47.51 -21.92 26.30
N ASN A 4 48.42 -20.95 26.15
CA ASN A 4 48.13 -19.54 26.40
C ASN A 4 47.39 -18.85 25.24
N LEU A 5 47.55 -19.32 24.00
CA LEU A 5 46.86 -18.75 22.83
C LEU A 5 45.38 -19.12 22.74
N LEU A 6 44.98 -20.28 23.29
CA LEU A 6 43.58 -20.68 23.33
C LEU A 6 42.79 -19.99 24.45
N SER A 7 43.44 -19.52 25.52
CA SER A 7 42.74 -18.78 26.58
C SER A 7 42.47 -17.33 26.17
N THR A 8 43.39 -16.68 25.44
CA THR A 8 43.21 -15.30 24.96
C THR A 8 42.18 -15.23 23.82
N CYS A 9 42.22 -16.17 22.87
CA CYS A 9 41.25 -16.21 21.77
C CYS A 9 39.83 -16.55 22.26
N ARG A 10 39.70 -17.37 23.31
CA ARG A 10 38.40 -17.69 23.94
C ARG A 10 37.86 -16.55 24.83
N LEU A 11 38.70 -15.57 25.19
CA LEU A 11 38.28 -14.37 25.90
C LEU A 11 37.93 -13.22 24.95
N GLU A 12 38.60 -13.06 23.82
CA GLU A 12 38.24 -12.05 22.79
C GLU A 12 36.90 -12.35 22.10
N VAL A 13 36.60 -13.64 21.85
CA VAL A 13 35.29 -14.03 21.28
C VAL A 13 34.13 -13.79 22.25
N ARG A 14 34.38 -13.68 23.57
CA ARG A 14 33.30 -13.42 24.56
C ARG A 14 33.00 -11.96 24.82
N VAL A 15 33.85 -11.04 24.39
CA VAL A 15 33.69 -9.60 24.68
C VAL A 15 33.09 -8.83 23.50
N ASN A 16 33.21 -9.35 22.27
CA ASN A 16 32.61 -8.71 21.08
C ASN A 16 31.21 -9.24 20.70
N ASP A 17 30.74 -10.31 21.36
CA ASP A 17 29.40 -10.89 21.16
C ASP A 17 28.34 -10.33 22.13
N ARG A 18 28.65 -9.22 22.80
CA ARG A 18 27.72 -8.52 23.69
C ARG A 18 27.52 -7.07 23.25
N LEU A 19 26.94 -6.87 22.07
CA LEU A 19 25.80 -5.95 22.03
C LEU A 19 24.89 -6.40 23.17
N SER A 20 24.78 -5.57 24.21
CA SER A 20 24.09 -5.93 25.44
C SER A 20 22.72 -6.54 25.09
N ALA A 21 22.26 -7.56 25.81
CA ALA A 21 20.91 -8.08 25.61
C ALA A 21 19.86 -6.94 25.66
N GLU A 22 20.14 -5.85 26.39
CA GLU A 22 19.34 -4.63 26.41
C GLU A 22 19.51 -3.75 25.16
N GLU A 23 20.66 -3.76 24.50
CA GLU A 23 20.87 -3.11 23.19
C GLU A 23 20.18 -3.88 22.08
N ALA A 24 20.28 -5.21 22.07
CA ALA A 24 19.55 -6.06 21.14
C ALA A 24 18.02 -5.93 21.35
N LEU A 25 17.56 -5.89 22.61
CA LEU A 25 16.15 -5.65 22.93
C LEU A 25 15.71 -4.24 22.54
N ARG A 26 16.52 -3.19 22.80
CA ARG A 26 16.21 -1.82 22.36
C ARG A 26 16.14 -1.72 20.85
N GLU A 27 17.06 -2.35 20.13
CA GLU A 27 17.07 -2.35 18.67
C GLU A 27 15.87 -3.12 18.11
N ILE A 28 15.50 -4.26 18.71
CA ILE A 28 14.26 -4.99 18.38
C ILE A 28 13.01 -4.16 18.67
N ASP A 29 12.99 -3.39 19.77
CA ASP A 29 11.83 -2.56 20.13
C ASP A 29 11.73 -1.30 19.25
N GLN A 30 12.87 -0.73 18.85
CA GLN A 30 12.95 0.36 17.87
C GLN A 30 12.55 -0.10 16.46
N ILE A 31 12.99 -1.29 16.05
CA ILE A 31 12.57 -1.95 14.81
C ILE A 31 11.08 -2.31 14.89
N GLY A 32 10.60 -2.85 16.01
CA GLY A 32 9.19 -3.18 16.24
C GLY A 32 8.28 -1.96 16.16
N GLY A 33 8.70 -0.84 16.77
CA GLY A 33 8.01 0.44 16.71
C GLY A 33 7.96 1.05 15.31
N SER A 34 9.06 0.99 14.56
CA SER A 34 9.12 1.46 13.16
C SER A 34 8.27 0.60 12.22
N VAL A 35 8.24 -0.73 12.42
CA VAL A 35 7.42 -1.68 11.65
C VAL A 35 5.92 -1.48 11.94
N ARG A 36 5.51 -1.30 13.19
CA ARG A 36 4.11 -0.98 13.55
C ARG A 36 3.67 0.38 13.00
N ARG A 37 4.55 1.39 12.99
CA ARG A 37 4.25 2.71 12.41
C ARG A 37 4.14 2.65 10.89
N SER A 38 5.01 1.88 10.22
CA SER A 38 4.95 1.63 8.77
C SER A 38 3.66 0.92 8.34
N GLY A 39 3.23 -0.10 9.10
CA GLY A 39 1.97 -0.80 8.86
C GLY A 39 0.75 0.13 8.86
N ARG A 40 0.57 0.92 9.91
CA ARG A 40 -0.57 1.87 10.03
C ARG A 40 -0.61 2.84 8.86
N TRP A 41 0.55 3.30 8.42
CA TRP A 41 0.65 4.20 7.28
C TRP A 41 0.35 3.50 5.96
N ALA A 42 0.83 2.28 5.75
CA ALA A 42 0.49 1.48 4.57
C ALA A 42 -1.02 1.20 4.49
N SER A 43 -1.66 0.88 5.63
CA SER A 43 -3.12 0.73 5.71
C SER A 43 -3.86 2.00 5.30
N ARG A 44 -3.49 3.15 5.88
CA ARG A 44 -4.09 4.46 5.53
C ARG A 44 -3.90 4.80 4.06
N TRP A 45 -2.69 4.59 3.55
CA TRP A 45 -2.37 4.90 2.17
C TRP A 45 -3.17 4.03 1.20
N MET A 46 -3.34 2.73 1.48
CA MET A 46 -4.21 1.85 0.68
C MET A 46 -5.67 2.32 0.69
N LEU A 47 -6.19 2.76 1.84
CA LEU A 47 -7.55 3.34 1.91
C LEU A 47 -7.67 4.62 1.08
N VAL A 48 -6.69 5.52 1.17
CA VAL A 48 -6.66 6.77 0.39
C VAL A 48 -6.58 6.48 -1.11
N LEU A 49 -5.73 5.54 -1.53
CA LEU A 49 -5.63 5.09 -2.92
C LEU A 49 -6.98 4.57 -3.43
N GLY A 50 -7.65 3.74 -2.64
CA GLY A 50 -8.93 3.17 -3.04
C GLY A 50 -10.08 4.16 -3.10
N ILE A 51 -10.21 5.04 -2.09
CA ILE A 51 -11.20 6.12 -2.12
C ILE A 51 -10.89 7.08 -3.27
N GLY A 52 -9.62 7.43 -3.47
CA GLY A 52 -9.18 8.25 -4.60
C GLY A 52 -9.56 7.62 -5.93
N ALA A 53 -9.40 6.31 -6.09
CA ALA A 53 -9.79 5.60 -7.31
C ALA A 53 -11.30 5.68 -7.56
N VAL A 54 -12.13 5.51 -6.51
CA VAL A 54 -13.59 5.68 -6.63
C VAL A 54 -13.92 7.09 -7.13
N VAL A 55 -13.34 8.12 -6.50
CA VAL A 55 -13.57 9.52 -6.88
C VAL A 55 -13.12 9.80 -8.32
N TYR A 56 -11.93 9.31 -8.69
CA TYR A 56 -11.39 9.40 -10.04
C TYR A 56 -12.33 8.78 -11.06
N TRP A 57 -12.79 7.54 -10.83
CA TRP A 57 -13.67 6.85 -11.77
C TRP A 57 -15.04 7.51 -11.88
N LEU A 58 -15.61 8.01 -10.77
CA LEU A 58 -16.86 8.78 -10.82
C LEU A 58 -16.69 10.05 -11.67
N ALA A 59 -15.60 10.78 -11.51
CA ALA A 59 -15.31 11.96 -12.31
C ALA A 59 -15.11 11.61 -13.80
N MET A 60 -14.42 10.51 -14.11
CA MET A 60 -14.22 10.05 -15.48
C MET A 60 -15.53 9.62 -16.17
N LEU A 61 -16.41 8.92 -15.44
CA LEU A 61 -17.63 8.35 -16.02
C LEU A 61 -18.80 9.33 -16.08
N LEU A 62 -18.94 10.18 -15.06
CA LEU A 62 -20.08 11.09 -14.90
C LEU A 62 -19.73 12.56 -15.14
N GLY A 63 -18.45 12.93 -15.09
CA GLY A 63 -18.02 14.29 -15.32
C GLY A 63 -18.11 14.71 -16.78
N GLY A 64 -18.35 16.00 -16.99
CA GLY A 64 -18.10 16.66 -18.28
C GLY A 64 -16.60 16.75 -18.58
N GLU A 65 -16.25 17.18 -19.79
CA GLU A 65 -14.89 17.24 -20.32
C GLU A 65 -13.89 17.90 -19.33
N THR A 66 -14.20 19.10 -18.84
CA THR A 66 -13.35 19.81 -17.86
C THR A 66 -13.09 18.99 -16.59
N LEU A 67 -14.11 18.29 -16.07
CA LEU A 67 -13.96 17.50 -14.84
C LEU A 67 -13.12 16.25 -15.10
N ARG A 68 -13.23 15.64 -16.29
CA ARG A 68 -12.41 14.50 -16.71
C ARG A 68 -10.93 14.90 -16.82
N ASP A 69 -10.64 16.06 -17.40
CA ASP A 69 -9.27 16.57 -17.51
C ASP A 69 -8.66 16.83 -16.13
N ILE A 70 -9.41 17.52 -15.26
CA ILE A 70 -8.96 17.77 -13.88
C ILE A 70 -8.73 16.46 -13.14
N ALA A 71 -9.63 15.48 -13.28
CA ALA A 71 -9.49 14.17 -12.64
C ALA A 71 -8.29 13.39 -13.18
N GLY A 72 -8.03 13.43 -14.49
CA GLY A 72 -6.86 12.83 -15.12
C GLY A 72 -5.56 13.40 -14.57
N TRP A 73 -5.42 14.73 -14.56
CA TRP A 73 -4.24 15.39 -14.00
C TRP A 73 -4.09 15.16 -12.49
N GLY A 74 -5.19 15.28 -11.74
CA GLY A 74 -5.20 15.03 -10.31
C GLY A 74 -4.78 13.60 -9.97
N TRP A 75 -5.24 12.62 -10.74
CA TRP A 75 -4.87 11.23 -10.59
C TRP A 75 -3.39 10.98 -10.91
N LEU A 76 -2.87 11.56 -12.00
CA LEU A 76 -1.45 11.49 -12.35
C LEU A 76 -0.55 12.04 -11.24
N VAL A 77 -0.87 13.23 -10.72
CA VAL A 77 -0.13 13.83 -9.60
C VAL A 77 -0.22 12.96 -8.36
N PHE A 78 -1.41 12.44 -8.06
CA PHE A 78 -1.62 11.55 -6.93
C PHE A 78 -0.79 10.27 -7.03
N VAL A 79 -0.74 9.63 -8.21
CA VAL A 79 0.07 8.43 -8.47
C VAL A 79 1.57 8.75 -8.39
N ALA A 80 2.03 9.87 -8.94
CA ALA A 80 3.43 10.27 -8.85
C ALA A 80 3.88 10.48 -7.40
N CYS A 81 3.11 11.25 -6.62
CA CYS A 81 3.33 11.45 -5.18
C CYS A 81 3.32 10.13 -4.41
N SER A 82 2.39 9.25 -4.76
CA SER A 82 2.23 7.90 -4.23
C SER A 82 3.48 7.03 -4.46
N VAL A 83 4.01 7.02 -5.67
CA VAL A 83 5.25 6.30 -6.03
C VAL A 83 6.44 6.85 -5.26
N ILE A 84 6.64 8.17 -5.26
CA ILE A 84 7.72 8.84 -4.51
C ILE A 84 7.64 8.46 -3.02
N TYR A 85 6.44 8.51 -2.45
CA TYR A 85 6.21 8.16 -1.06
C TYR A 85 6.58 6.70 -0.73
N VAL A 86 6.14 5.75 -1.56
CA VAL A 86 6.45 4.32 -1.41
C VAL A 86 7.96 4.08 -1.46
N PHE A 87 8.68 4.73 -2.39
CA PHE A 87 10.13 4.62 -2.47
C PHE A 87 10.86 5.20 -1.25
N ARG A 88 10.30 6.22 -0.59
CA ARG A 88 10.88 6.81 0.64
C ARG A 88 10.70 5.93 1.87
N GLN A 89 9.66 5.11 1.94
CA GLN A 89 9.34 4.35 3.15
C GLN A 89 10.34 3.23 3.47
N ARG A 90 11.07 2.67 2.48
CA ARG A 90 12.18 1.67 2.55
C ARG A 90 12.04 0.45 3.48
N VAL A 91 11.03 0.35 4.32
CA VAL A 91 10.80 -0.68 5.33
C VAL A 91 9.32 -1.04 5.32
N PHE A 92 8.98 -2.09 4.58
CA PHE A 92 7.65 -2.68 4.61
C PHE A 92 7.66 -3.90 5.53
N SER A 93 6.63 -4.03 6.38
CA SER A 93 6.42 -5.27 7.10
C SER A 93 6.20 -6.42 6.11
N ARG A 94 6.58 -7.65 6.47
CA ARG A 94 6.32 -8.84 5.62
C ARG A 94 4.84 -8.97 5.23
N ALA A 95 3.93 -8.49 6.08
CA ALA A 95 2.50 -8.48 5.81
C ALA A 95 2.14 -7.54 4.64
N VAL A 96 2.70 -6.32 4.62
CA VAL A 96 2.49 -5.36 3.52
C VAL A 96 3.09 -5.90 2.22
N TRP A 97 4.31 -6.45 2.27
CA TRP A 97 4.98 -6.99 1.09
C TRP A 97 4.22 -8.16 0.45
N ARG A 98 3.60 -9.03 1.25
CA ARG A 98 2.76 -10.12 0.73
C ARG A 98 1.43 -9.63 0.15
N LEU A 99 0.89 -8.54 0.68
CA LEU A 99 -0.43 -8.04 0.29
C LEU A 99 -0.38 -7.07 -0.89
N GLN A 100 0.73 -6.37 -1.08
CA GLN A 100 0.84 -5.34 -2.13
C GLN A 100 0.64 -5.93 -3.54
N TRP A 101 1.17 -7.12 -3.83
CA TRP A 101 1.10 -7.74 -5.15
C TRP A 101 -0.31 -8.19 -5.53
N PRO A 102 -1.05 -8.96 -4.69
CA PRO A 102 -2.43 -9.30 -5.00
C PRO A 102 -3.35 -8.08 -5.04
N VAL A 103 -3.13 -7.08 -4.16
CA VAL A 103 -3.92 -5.84 -4.19
C VAL A 103 -3.63 -5.04 -5.45
N ALA A 104 -2.37 -4.89 -5.86
CA ALA A 104 -1.99 -4.20 -7.08
C ALA A 104 -2.52 -4.94 -8.32
N ALA A 105 -2.40 -6.26 -8.38
CA ALA A 105 -2.95 -7.06 -9.47
C ALA A 105 -4.47 -6.90 -9.56
N GLY A 106 -5.18 -7.00 -8.43
CA GLY A 106 -6.62 -6.76 -8.37
C GLY A 106 -6.99 -5.36 -8.84
N PHE A 107 -6.27 -4.33 -8.38
CA PHE A 107 -6.49 -2.95 -8.76
C PHE A 107 -6.27 -2.69 -10.25
N VAL A 108 -5.21 -3.26 -10.83
CA VAL A 108 -4.92 -3.16 -12.27
C VAL A 108 -6.01 -3.87 -13.07
N LEU A 109 -6.41 -5.09 -12.66
CA LEU A 109 -7.44 -5.85 -13.35
C LEU A 109 -8.80 -5.13 -13.31
N THR A 110 -9.23 -4.63 -12.14
CA THR A 110 -10.51 -3.93 -12.02
C THR A 110 -10.49 -2.58 -12.74
N SER A 111 -9.37 -1.86 -12.73
CA SER A 111 -9.22 -0.61 -13.49
C SER A 111 -9.17 -0.83 -15.00
N ALA A 112 -8.50 -1.89 -15.46
CA ALA A 112 -8.52 -2.28 -16.86
C ALA A 112 -9.93 -2.67 -17.32
N ALA A 113 -10.64 -3.46 -16.51
CA ALA A 113 -12.04 -3.81 -16.77
C ALA A 113 -12.94 -2.56 -16.81
N ALA A 114 -12.77 -1.62 -15.87
CA ALA A 114 -13.48 -0.34 -15.86
C ALA A 114 -13.20 0.47 -17.13
N THR A 115 -11.94 0.51 -17.58
CA THR A 115 -11.53 1.19 -18.82
C THR A 115 -12.22 0.58 -20.04
N LEU A 116 -12.14 -0.74 -20.18
CA LEU A 116 -12.75 -1.47 -21.29
C LEU A 116 -14.28 -1.29 -21.28
N PHE A 117 -14.90 -1.37 -20.11
CA PHE A 117 -16.32 -1.14 -19.98
C PHE A 117 -16.70 0.29 -20.40
N ALA A 118 -15.97 1.29 -19.91
CA ALA A 118 -16.19 2.69 -20.27
C ALA A 118 -16.07 2.94 -21.78
N ALA A 119 -15.09 2.30 -22.43
CA ALA A 119 -14.80 2.50 -23.84
C ALA A 119 -15.76 1.77 -24.79
N PHE A 120 -16.28 0.60 -24.40
CA PHE A 120 -17.03 -0.28 -25.31
C PHE A 120 -18.49 -0.53 -24.92
N LEU A 121 -18.85 -0.34 -23.65
CA LEU A 121 -20.14 -0.78 -23.10
C LEU A 121 -20.93 0.33 -22.41
N MET A 122 -20.31 1.48 -22.15
CA MET A 122 -20.99 2.61 -21.53
C MET A 122 -21.97 3.25 -22.52
N PRO A 123 -23.27 3.38 -22.18
CA PRO A 123 -24.22 4.03 -23.07
C PRO A 123 -23.86 5.51 -23.29
N ASP A 124 -23.80 5.95 -24.55
CA ASP A 124 -23.55 7.36 -24.91
C ASP A 124 -24.71 8.25 -24.47
N GLU A 125 -25.94 7.75 -24.61
CA GLU A 125 -27.14 8.48 -24.20
C GLU A 125 -27.35 8.43 -22.68
N PRO A 126 -27.76 9.54 -22.04
CA PRO A 126 -28.03 9.60 -20.61
C PRO A 126 -29.30 8.82 -20.24
N GLY A 127 -29.17 7.51 -20.12
CA GLY A 127 -30.23 6.62 -19.62
C GLY A 127 -30.20 6.45 -18.09
N PRO A 128 -31.31 5.98 -17.48
CA PRO A 128 -31.43 5.80 -16.04
C PRO A 128 -30.41 4.80 -15.46
N LEU A 129 -29.88 3.90 -16.29
CA LEU A 129 -28.87 2.91 -15.89
C LEU A 129 -27.44 3.45 -15.85
N ARG A 130 -27.17 4.62 -16.43
CA ARG A 130 -25.80 5.15 -16.56
C ARG A 130 -25.17 5.47 -15.20
N ILE A 131 -25.92 6.13 -14.32
CA ILE A 131 -25.46 6.51 -12.98
C ILE A 131 -25.17 5.29 -12.10
N PRO A 132 -26.10 4.33 -11.88
CA PRO A 132 -25.84 3.19 -11.01
C PRO A 132 -24.69 2.32 -11.54
N LEU A 133 -24.55 2.19 -12.86
CA LEU A 133 -23.45 1.46 -13.50
C LEU A 133 -22.10 2.16 -13.28
N ALA A 134 -22.05 3.49 -13.43
CA ALA A 134 -20.84 4.27 -13.15
C ALA A 134 -20.40 4.12 -11.69
N VAL A 135 -21.35 4.20 -10.75
CA VAL A 135 -21.08 4.02 -9.33
C VAL A 135 -20.56 2.61 -9.05
N LEU A 136 -21.20 1.59 -9.61
CA LEU A 136 -20.76 0.19 -9.43
C LEU A 136 -19.33 0.00 -9.94
N ILE A 137 -19.02 0.48 -11.14
CA ILE A 137 -17.67 0.39 -11.73
C ILE A 137 -16.64 1.11 -10.85
N ALA A 138 -16.95 2.32 -10.41
CA ALA A 138 -16.05 3.09 -9.57
C ALA A 138 -15.74 2.38 -8.24
N VAL A 139 -16.77 1.83 -7.59
CA VAL A 139 -16.62 1.05 -6.35
C VAL A 139 -15.80 -0.22 -6.59
N VAL A 140 -16.09 -0.97 -7.64
CA VAL A 140 -15.35 -2.20 -7.99
C VAL A 140 -13.88 -1.88 -8.28
N ALA A 141 -13.59 -0.78 -8.98
CA ALA A 141 -12.23 -0.35 -9.26
C ALA A 141 -11.46 0.02 -7.99
N GLY A 142 -12.11 0.72 -7.04
CA GLY A 142 -11.51 1.09 -5.76
C GLY A 142 -11.48 -0.03 -4.70
N ALA A 143 -12.23 -1.12 -4.89
CA ALA A 143 -12.38 -2.16 -3.87
C ALA A 143 -11.08 -2.88 -3.46
N PRO A 144 -10.17 -3.28 -4.39
CA PRO A 144 -8.94 -3.97 -4.01
C PRO A 144 -8.05 -3.21 -3.01
N PRO A 145 -7.71 -1.91 -3.23
CA PRO A 145 -6.94 -1.14 -2.24
C PRO A 145 -7.73 -0.85 -0.96
N ILE A 146 -9.05 -0.65 -1.01
CA ILE A 146 -9.87 -0.50 0.21
C ILE A 146 -9.79 -1.77 1.07
N TRP A 147 -9.97 -2.93 0.43
CA TRP A 147 -9.88 -4.24 1.09
C TRP A 147 -8.48 -4.48 1.67
N GLY A 148 -7.42 -4.16 0.91
CA GLY A 148 -6.04 -4.26 1.38
C GLY A 148 -5.77 -3.41 2.62
N GLY A 149 -6.21 -2.14 2.60
CA GLY A 149 -6.07 -1.22 3.72
C GLY A 149 -6.84 -1.67 4.96
N TRP A 150 -8.06 -2.18 4.77
CA TRP A 150 -8.89 -2.74 5.83
C TRP A 150 -8.25 -3.98 6.46
N LEU A 151 -7.73 -4.91 5.65
CA LEU A 151 -7.10 -6.14 6.13
C LEU A 151 -5.83 -5.85 6.93
N LEU A 152 -4.99 -4.93 6.46
CA LEU A 152 -3.80 -4.49 7.19
C LEU A 152 -4.17 -3.89 8.55
N ARG A 153 -5.23 -3.05 8.60
CA ARG A 153 -5.72 -2.48 9.86
C ARG A 153 -6.16 -3.55 10.86
N HIS A 154 -6.82 -4.61 10.41
CA HIS A 154 -7.32 -5.68 11.29
C HIS A 154 -6.19 -6.58 11.80
N ARG A 155 -5.19 -6.86 10.96
CA ARG A 155 -4.02 -7.64 11.36
C ARG A 155 -3.12 -6.92 12.38
N GLU A 156 -3.17 -5.59 12.41
CA GLU A 156 -2.45 -4.77 13.40
C GLU A 156 -3.13 -4.69 14.77
N VAL A 157 -4.44 -4.96 14.86
CA VAL A 157 -5.18 -4.97 16.14
C VAL A 157 -5.02 -6.32 16.86
N ALA A 158 -4.72 -7.39 16.12
CA ALA A 158 -4.61 -8.75 16.65
C ALA A 158 -3.18 -9.19 17.05
N GLY A 159 -2.15 -8.35 16.86
CA GLY A 159 -0.75 -8.66 17.19
C GLY A 159 -0.04 -7.51 17.88
#